data_AF-A0A1G6W6C1-F1
#
_entry.id   AF-A0A1G6W6C1-F1
#
_cell.length_a   1.000
_cell.length_b   1.000
_cell.length_c   1.000
_cell.angle_alpha   90.00
_cell.angle_beta   90.00
_cell.angle_gamma   90.00
#
_symmetry.space_group_name_H-M   'P 1'
#
loop_
_entity.id
_entity.type
_entity.pdbx_description
1 polymer ?
#
loop_
_entity_poly.entity_id
_entity_poly.type
_entity_poly.pdbx_seq_one_letter_code
_entity_poly.pdbx_strand_id
1 'polypeptide(L)'
;MQTAHQAGRGRTTLLGLALAGAIALTGCGPVDLVPADSTDASALRHREVGATAHDETIGRSATINAVVTNFPVPTGFEAADGAPSPDVFVVVDLSVVAGDVYPSVVQPSNFLLRSAAGDVVEPVTTIDTALTDATLWPLGEITSGHTQRGWVAYPVTWDTVVGAELVMTRPDNITDENGDKLPAEQFVVPLGLE
;
A
#
# COMPACT_ATOMS: atom_id res chain seq x y z
N MET A 1 -73.21 21.40 20.47
CA MET A 1 -73.67 20.25 19.65
C MET A 1 -72.46 19.51 19.16
N GLN A 2 -72.28 18.28 19.66
CA GLN A 2 -71.25 17.33 19.26
C GLN A 2 -71.63 16.66 17.94
N THR A 3 -70.66 16.43 17.07
CA THR A 3 -70.51 15.14 16.38
C THR A 3 -69.06 14.95 15.96
N ALA A 4 -68.50 13.84 16.43
CA ALA A 4 -67.16 13.37 16.18
C ALA A 4 -67.12 12.54 14.89
N HIS A 5 -66.02 12.63 14.15
CA HIS A 5 -65.61 11.60 13.19
C HIS A 5 -64.18 11.17 13.47
N GLN A 6 -64.07 9.97 14.04
CA GLN A 6 -62.88 9.14 14.04
C GLN A 6 -62.61 8.63 12.62
N ALA A 7 -61.37 8.72 12.15
CA ALA A 7 -60.82 7.78 11.18
C ALA A 7 -59.29 7.77 11.26
N GLY A 8 -58.70 6.57 11.31
CA GLY A 8 -57.36 6.32 10.80
C GLY A 8 -56.18 6.34 11.79
N ARG A 9 -56.17 5.44 12.79
CA ARG A 9 -54.90 5.02 13.44
C ARG A 9 -54.25 3.91 12.62
N GLY A 10 -53.39 4.28 11.67
CA GLY A 10 -52.40 3.36 11.10
C GLY A 10 -51.15 3.34 11.97
N ARG A 11 -51.04 2.33 12.84
CA ARG A 11 -49.79 2.00 13.56
C ARG A 11 -48.91 1.21 12.59
N THR A 12 -47.90 1.85 12.02
CA THR A 12 -46.79 1.12 11.38
C THR A 12 -45.63 1.10 12.36
N THR A 13 -45.48 -0.04 13.01
CA THR A 13 -44.34 -0.41 13.84
C THR A 13 -43.15 -0.66 12.91
N LEU A 14 -42.18 0.26 12.83
CA LEU A 14 -40.88 -0.01 12.25
C LEU A 14 -39.96 -0.52 13.37
N LEU A 15 -39.92 -1.86 13.50
CA LEU A 15 -38.82 -2.57 14.14
C LEU A 15 -37.59 -2.39 13.23
N GLY A 16 -36.80 -1.34 13.48
CA GLY A 16 -35.45 -1.26 12.96
C GLY A 16 -34.56 -2.15 13.80
N LEU A 17 -34.24 -3.35 13.29
CA LEU A 17 -33.19 -4.22 13.81
C LEU A 17 -31.90 -3.39 13.96
N ALA A 18 -31.47 -3.16 15.19
CA ALA A 18 -30.09 -2.77 15.47
C ALA A 18 -29.21 -3.98 15.17
N LEU A 19 -28.63 -4.01 13.96
CA LEU A 19 -27.59 -4.97 13.62
C LEU A 19 -26.35 -4.57 14.42
N ALA A 20 -26.16 -5.20 15.58
CA ALA A 20 -24.91 -5.16 16.31
C ALA A 20 -23.84 -5.85 15.44
N GLY A 21 -23.13 -5.06 14.63
CA GLY A 21 -21.96 -5.52 13.90
C GLY A 21 -20.91 -5.96 14.90
N ALA A 22 -20.73 -7.27 15.02
CA ALA A 22 -19.63 -7.86 15.75
C ALA A 22 -18.32 -7.40 15.10
N ILE A 23 -17.60 -6.50 15.78
CA ILE A 23 -16.20 -6.24 15.46
C ILE A 23 -15.45 -7.51 15.83
N ALA A 24 -15.19 -8.35 14.83
CA ALA A 24 -14.26 -9.44 14.97
C ALA A 24 -12.86 -8.83 15.08
N LEU A 25 -12.40 -8.63 16.32
CA LEU A 25 -10.98 -8.45 16.62
C LEU A 25 -10.29 -9.80 16.35
N THR A 26 -9.99 -10.08 15.08
CA THR A 26 -9.02 -11.13 14.75
C THR A 26 -7.68 -10.66 15.27
N GLY A 27 -7.23 -11.30 16.37
CA GLY A 27 -6.03 -10.92 17.08
C GLY A 27 -4.80 -10.91 16.18
N CYS A 28 -4.18 -9.74 16.07
CA CYS A 28 -2.78 -9.61 15.67
C CYS A 28 -1.95 -10.23 16.81
N GLY A 29 -1.39 -11.43 16.59
CA GLY A 29 -0.22 -11.83 17.35
C GLY A 29 0.93 -10.87 17.02
N PRO A 30 1.91 -10.70 17.93
CA PRO A 30 3.08 -9.87 17.64
C PRO A 30 3.72 -10.35 16.33
N VAL A 31 4.05 -9.41 15.43
CA VAL A 31 4.81 -9.73 14.23
C VAL A 31 6.17 -10.29 14.70
N ASP A 32 6.45 -11.54 14.35
CA ASP A 32 7.75 -12.15 14.61
C ASP A 32 8.76 -11.57 13.61
N LEU A 33 9.48 -10.55 14.05
CA LEU A 33 10.45 -9.78 13.28
C LEU A 33 11.81 -10.49 13.27
N VAL A 34 11.83 -11.66 12.64
CA VAL A 34 13.04 -12.45 12.39
C VAL A 34 13.12 -12.72 10.88
N PRO A 35 14.30 -12.60 10.24
CA PRO A 35 14.39 -12.84 8.80
C PRO A 35 13.88 -14.23 8.49
N ALA A 36 13.19 -14.39 7.37
CA ALA A 36 12.83 -15.73 6.91
C ALA A 36 14.10 -16.54 6.63
N ASP A 37 14.11 -17.81 7.05
CA ASP A 37 15.26 -18.70 6.86
C ASP A 37 15.54 -19.03 5.39
N SER A 38 14.59 -18.73 4.49
CA SER A 38 14.69 -18.93 3.05
C SER A 38 13.99 -17.80 2.29
N THR A 39 14.49 -17.52 1.09
CA THR A 39 13.85 -16.64 0.09
C THR A 39 12.76 -17.34 -0.71
N ASP A 40 12.54 -18.64 -0.52
CA ASP A 40 11.52 -19.42 -1.23
C ASP A 40 10.12 -18.79 -1.03
N ALA A 41 9.44 -18.43 -2.12
CA ALA A 41 8.14 -17.76 -2.07
C ALA A 41 7.10 -18.50 -1.21
N SER A 42 7.13 -19.84 -1.20
CA SER A 42 6.22 -20.67 -0.40
C SER A 42 6.50 -20.64 1.11
N ALA A 43 7.69 -20.18 1.53
CA ALA A 43 8.09 -20.02 2.92
C ALA A 43 7.85 -18.60 3.45
N LEU A 44 7.55 -17.63 2.56
CA LEU A 44 7.31 -16.25 2.94
C LEU A 44 5.92 -16.08 3.58
N ARG A 45 5.88 -15.30 4.67
CA ARG A 45 4.62 -14.94 5.33
C ARG A 45 4.08 -13.66 4.70
N HIS A 46 3.04 -13.82 3.90
CA HIS A 46 2.29 -12.71 3.34
C HIS A 46 1.23 -12.23 4.32
N ARG A 47 1.20 -10.92 4.55
CA ARG A 47 0.09 -10.23 5.23
C ARG A 47 -0.73 -9.49 4.21
N GLU A 48 -2.01 -9.81 4.09
CA GLU A 48 -2.94 -9.03 3.27
C GLU A 48 -3.18 -7.64 3.88
N VAL A 49 -3.25 -6.62 3.04
CA VAL A 49 -3.46 -5.22 3.47
C VAL A 49 -4.75 -4.66 2.85
N GLY A 50 -4.83 -4.62 1.52
CA GLY A 50 -6.02 -4.14 0.79
C GLY A 50 -6.27 -2.63 0.85
N ALA A 51 -5.24 -1.83 1.16
CA ALA A 51 -5.35 -0.38 1.27
C ALA A 51 -4.89 0.34 0.00
N THR A 52 -5.49 1.47 -0.34
CA THR A 52 -5.27 2.17 -1.63
C THR A 52 -4.97 3.65 -1.43
N ALA A 53 -3.97 4.14 -2.16
CA ALA A 53 -3.70 5.57 -2.34
C ALA A 53 -4.28 6.04 -3.69
N HIS A 54 -4.89 7.22 -3.69
CA HIS A 54 -5.51 7.81 -4.88
C HIS A 54 -5.03 9.25 -5.08
N ASP A 55 -4.57 9.54 -6.31
CA ASP A 55 -4.36 10.90 -6.80
C ASP A 55 -5.43 11.22 -7.83
N GLU A 56 -6.49 11.88 -7.37
CA GLU A 56 -7.63 12.30 -8.21
C GLU A 56 -7.24 13.32 -9.29
N THR A 57 -6.14 14.06 -9.12
CA THR A 57 -5.73 15.10 -10.07
C THR A 57 -5.25 14.49 -11.38
N ILE A 58 -4.54 13.36 -11.29
CA ILE A 58 -3.97 12.68 -12.46
C ILE A 58 -4.64 11.34 -12.76
N GLY A 59 -5.63 10.93 -11.94
CA GLY A 59 -6.34 9.66 -12.07
C GLY A 59 -5.50 8.44 -11.68
N ARG A 60 -4.45 8.61 -10.88
CA ARG A 60 -3.52 7.55 -10.48
C ARG A 60 -4.00 6.86 -9.21
N SER A 61 -3.81 5.55 -9.13
CA SER A 61 -4.03 4.81 -7.89
C SER A 61 -3.02 3.70 -7.69
N ALA A 62 -2.75 3.38 -6.43
CA ALA A 62 -1.91 2.26 -6.04
C ALA A 62 -2.54 1.52 -4.86
N THR A 63 -2.82 0.24 -5.05
CA THR A 63 -3.39 -0.65 -4.04
C THR A 63 -2.30 -1.58 -3.51
N ILE A 64 -2.14 -1.61 -2.18
CA ILE A 64 -1.29 -2.56 -1.47
C ILE A 64 -2.08 -3.84 -1.29
N ASN A 65 -1.74 -4.88 -2.07
CA ASN A 65 -2.42 -6.16 -1.99
C ASN A 65 -1.94 -6.93 -0.74
N ALA A 66 -0.61 -7.06 -0.60
CA ALA A 66 0.03 -7.79 0.47
C ALA A 66 1.43 -7.26 0.78
N VAL A 67 1.96 -7.61 1.95
CA VAL A 67 3.31 -7.29 2.40
C VAL A 67 4.00 -8.53 2.95
N VAL A 68 5.28 -8.70 2.64
CA VAL A 68 6.20 -9.62 3.31
C VAL A 68 7.14 -8.78 4.15
N THR A 69 7.08 -8.91 5.47
CA THR A 69 7.82 -8.03 6.39
C THR A 69 9.21 -8.56 6.76
N ASN A 70 9.49 -9.80 6.41
CA ASN A 70 10.67 -10.52 6.87
C ASN A 70 11.52 -11.14 5.76
N PHE A 71 11.54 -10.55 4.57
CA PHE A 71 12.34 -11.10 3.48
C PHE A 71 13.83 -10.99 3.81
N PRO A 72 14.62 -12.06 3.72
CA PRO A 72 16.00 -12.05 4.18
C PRO A 72 16.87 -11.18 3.26
N VAL A 73 17.93 -10.60 3.83
CA VAL A 73 18.90 -9.80 3.07
C VAL A 73 19.63 -10.70 2.06
N PRO A 74 19.58 -10.40 0.75
CA PRO A 74 20.27 -11.21 -0.25
C PRO A 74 21.78 -11.26 0.01
N THR A 75 22.38 -12.43 -0.26
CA THR A 75 23.83 -12.58 -0.13
C THR A 75 24.55 -11.63 -1.09
N GLY A 76 25.49 -10.84 -0.57
CA GLY A 76 26.24 -9.86 -1.36
C GLY A 76 25.49 -8.56 -1.64
N PHE A 77 24.32 -8.34 -1.01
CA PHE A 77 23.72 -7.02 -0.97
C PHE A 77 24.59 -6.08 -0.13
N GLU A 78 24.98 -4.97 -0.73
CA GLU A 78 25.68 -3.88 -0.07
C GLU A 78 24.75 -2.68 0.00
N ALA A 79 24.54 -2.14 1.20
CA ALA A 79 23.77 -0.92 1.37
C ALA A 79 24.49 0.26 0.69
N ALA A 80 23.72 1.29 0.28
CA ALA A 80 24.31 2.51 -0.24
C ALA A 80 25.24 3.16 0.79
N ASP A 81 26.29 3.85 0.32
CA ASP A 81 27.27 4.51 1.20
C ASP A 81 26.58 5.43 2.22
N GLY A 82 26.80 5.15 3.50
CA GLY A 82 26.25 5.93 4.62
C GLY A 82 24.84 5.51 5.07
N ALA A 83 24.19 4.57 4.38
CA ALA A 83 22.96 3.94 4.87
C ALA A 83 23.28 2.84 5.90
N PRO A 84 22.41 2.60 6.91
CA PRO A 84 22.57 1.46 7.79
C PRO A 84 22.48 0.16 6.97
N SER A 85 23.28 -0.85 7.35
CA SER A 85 23.11 -2.20 6.82
C SER A 85 21.70 -2.69 7.18
N PRO A 86 20.89 -3.15 6.23
CA PRO A 86 19.56 -3.64 6.54
C PRO A 86 19.64 -4.94 7.33
N ASP A 87 18.70 -5.13 8.25
CA ASP A 87 18.47 -6.43 8.88
C ASP A 87 17.57 -7.32 7.99
N VAL A 88 16.75 -6.69 7.15
CA VAL A 88 15.66 -7.32 6.43
C VAL A 88 15.21 -6.48 5.23
N PHE A 89 14.46 -7.10 4.33
CA PHE A 89 13.64 -6.41 3.33
C PHE A 89 12.15 -6.51 3.67
N VAL A 90 11.46 -5.37 3.56
CA VAL A 90 10.01 -5.34 3.46
C VAL A 90 9.63 -5.33 1.99
N VAL A 91 8.88 -6.33 1.53
CA VAL A 91 8.42 -6.45 0.14
C VAL A 91 6.93 -6.13 0.08
N VAL A 92 6.56 -5.21 -0.80
CA VAL A 92 5.19 -4.72 -0.96
C VAL A 92 4.66 -5.11 -2.34
N ASP A 93 3.58 -5.87 -2.38
CA ASP A 93 2.84 -6.23 -3.60
C ASP A 93 1.81 -5.15 -3.91
N LEU A 94 1.97 -4.52 -5.08
CA LEU A 94 1.21 -3.37 -5.54
C LEU A 94 0.44 -3.67 -6.82
N SER A 95 -0.82 -3.23 -6.87
CA SER A 95 -1.57 -3.04 -8.12
C SER A 95 -1.65 -1.55 -8.41
N VAL A 96 -1.11 -1.10 -9.54
CA VAL A 96 -0.98 0.33 -9.87
C VAL A 96 -1.72 0.65 -11.16
N VAL A 97 -2.55 1.69 -11.12
CA VAL A 97 -3.17 2.34 -12.28
C VAL A 97 -2.47 3.68 -12.48
N ALA A 98 -1.80 3.87 -13.63
CA ALA A 98 -1.00 5.07 -13.88
C ALA A 98 -1.82 6.37 -13.99
N GLY A 99 -3.12 6.24 -14.26
CA GLY A 99 -3.99 7.35 -14.63
C GLY A 99 -3.81 7.77 -16.08
N ASP A 100 -4.81 8.47 -16.62
CA ASP A 100 -4.85 8.91 -18.02
C ASP A 100 -5.27 10.38 -18.19
N VAL A 101 -5.44 11.12 -17.08
CA VAL A 101 -5.85 12.54 -17.12
C VAL A 101 -4.75 13.40 -17.74
N TYR A 102 -3.49 13.19 -17.33
CA TYR A 102 -2.33 13.87 -17.89
C TYR A 102 -1.21 12.87 -18.23
N PRO A 103 -0.46 13.07 -19.33
CA PRO A 103 0.67 12.23 -19.67
C PRO A 103 1.71 12.19 -18.54
N SER A 104 1.92 11.01 -17.97
CA SER A 104 2.94 10.75 -16.95
C SER A 104 3.35 9.28 -16.96
N VAL A 105 4.59 9.03 -16.54
CA VAL A 105 5.10 7.67 -16.30
C VAL A 105 5.10 7.44 -14.79
N VAL A 106 4.59 6.29 -14.36
CA VAL A 106 4.83 5.81 -12.99
C VAL A 106 6.14 5.05 -12.99
N GLN A 107 7.02 5.41 -12.07
CA GLN A 107 8.27 4.70 -11.83
C GLN A 107 8.23 4.04 -10.44
N PRO A 108 9.01 2.97 -10.21
CA PRO A 108 9.13 2.38 -8.88
C PRO A 108 9.52 3.41 -7.83
N SER A 109 10.42 4.34 -8.14
CA SER A 109 10.85 5.46 -7.29
C SER A 109 9.72 6.40 -6.86
N ASN A 110 8.52 6.31 -7.45
CA ASN A 110 7.36 7.04 -6.96
C ASN A 110 6.75 6.43 -5.69
N PHE A 111 7.19 5.25 -5.27
CA PHE A 111 6.71 4.53 -4.09
C PHE A 111 7.81 4.41 -3.05
N LEU A 112 7.75 5.24 -2.03
CA LEU A 112 8.73 5.27 -0.93
C LEU A 112 8.16 4.55 0.29
N LEU A 113 9.02 4.00 1.13
CA LEU A 113 8.63 3.58 2.47
C LEU A 113 9.00 4.69 3.45
N ARG A 114 8.08 5.03 4.35
CA ARG A 114 8.33 5.93 5.47
C ARG A 114 8.26 5.14 6.78
N SER A 115 9.33 5.14 7.56
CA SER A 115 9.35 4.52 8.89
C SER A 115 8.49 5.30 9.88
N ALA A 116 8.15 4.69 11.02
CA ALA A 116 7.46 5.40 12.10
C ALA A 116 8.26 6.59 12.66
N ALA A 117 9.59 6.58 12.51
CA ALA A 117 10.48 7.69 12.89
C ALA A 117 10.50 8.82 11.83
N GLY A 118 9.92 8.59 10.65
CA GLY A 118 9.86 9.55 9.55
C GLY A 118 10.98 9.40 8.53
N ASP A 119 11.85 8.40 8.66
CA ASP A 119 12.90 8.12 7.68
C ASP A 119 12.28 7.63 6.38
N VAL A 120 12.85 8.06 5.26
CA VAL A 120 12.38 7.70 3.92
C VAL A 120 13.36 6.73 3.29
N VAL A 121 12.84 5.60 2.83
CA VAL A 121 13.61 4.53 2.20
C VAL A 121 13.15 4.38 0.75
N GLU A 122 14.12 4.41 -0.16
CA GLU A 122 13.87 4.20 -1.59
C GLU A 122 13.63 2.73 -1.90
N PRO A 123 12.78 2.43 -2.91
CA PRO A 123 12.51 1.06 -3.31
C PRO A 123 13.66 0.46 -4.11
N VAL A 124 13.84 -0.84 -3.93
CA VAL A 124 14.71 -1.71 -4.71
C VAL A 124 13.83 -2.67 -5.50
N THR A 125 14.13 -2.82 -6.80
CA THR A 125 13.44 -3.74 -7.72
C THR A 125 14.34 -4.87 -8.22
N THR A 126 15.55 -4.98 -7.67
CA THR A 126 16.60 -5.94 -8.10
C THR A 126 16.97 -6.96 -7.02
N ILE A 127 16.12 -7.18 -6.02
CA ILE A 127 16.35 -8.26 -5.04
C ILE A 127 16.13 -9.63 -5.69
N ASP A 128 16.79 -10.64 -5.12
CA ASP A 128 16.99 -11.99 -5.66
C ASP A 128 15.77 -12.60 -6.38
N THR A 129 16.07 -13.40 -7.41
CA THR A 129 15.18 -14.18 -8.28
C THR A 129 14.18 -15.12 -7.59
N ALA A 130 14.24 -15.28 -6.28
CA ALA A 130 13.31 -16.12 -5.54
C ALA A 130 11.91 -15.49 -5.33
N LEU A 131 11.78 -14.16 -5.46
CA LEU A 131 10.46 -13.49 -5.51
C LEU A 131 9.83 -13.50 -6.91
N THR A 132 10.61 -13.77 -7.95
CA THR A 132 10.10 -14.06 -9.28
C THR A 132 9.62 -15.51 -9.35
N ASP A 133 8.58 -15.83 -8.58
CA ASP A 133 7.66 -16.87 -9.03
C ASP A 133 6.98 -16.35 -10.31
N ALA A 134 6.54 -17.22 -11.21
CA ALA A 134 6.02 -16.85 -12.53
C ALA A 134 4.81 -15.88 -12.49
N THR A 135 4.29 -15.58 -11.31
CA THR A 135 3.10 -14.74 -11.07
C THR A 135 3.40 -13.37 -10.44
N LEU A 136 4.61 -13.11 -9.92
CA LEU A 136 4.98 -11.81 -9.34
C LEU A 136 6.32 -11.30 -9.88
N TRP A 137 6.29 -10.16 -10.54
CA TRP A 137 7.46 -9.52 -11.14
C TRP A 137 7.76 -8.21 -10.43
N PRO A 138 9.03 -7.73 -10.40
CA PRO A 138 9.32 -6.41 -9.91
C PRO A 138 8.49 -5.37 -10.66
N LEU A 139 8.04 -4.35 -9.95
CA LEU A 139 7.31 -3.24 -10.55
C LEU A 139 8.22 -2.53 -11.56
N GLY A 140 7.73 -2.39 -12.79
CA GLY A 140 8.42 -1.67 -13.86
C GLY A 140 7.90 -0.25 -14.02
N GLU A 141 8.34 0.42 -15.08
CA GLU A 141 7.73 1.66 -15.52
C GLU A 141 6.35 1.41 -16.13
N ILE A 142 5.36 2.24 -15.76
CA ILE A 142 3.99 2.12 -16.24
C ILE A 142 3.61 3.41 -16.95
N THR A 143 3.28 3.30 -18.23
CA THR A 143 2.82 4.43 -19.05
C THR A 143 1.37 4.80 -18.74
N SER A 144 0.98 6.04 -19.02
CA SER A 144 -0.39 6.53 -18.78
C SER A 144 -1.44 5.63 -19.43
N GLY A 145 -2.57 5.46 -18.75
CA GLY A 145 -3.67 4.60 -19.18
C GLY A 145 -3.44 3.09 -18.99
N HIS A 146 -2.26 2.68 -18.51
CA HIS A 146 -1.97 1.28 -18.22
C HIS A 146 -2.09 0.95 -16.73
N THR A 147 -2.23 -0.34 -16.46
CA THR A 147 -2.26 -0.93 -15.13
C THR A 147 -1.25 -2.06 -15.08
N GLN A 148 -0.54 -2.16 -13.96
CA GLN A 148 0.41 -3.25 -13.71
C GLN A 148 0.33 -3.69 -12.25
N ARG A 149 0.48 -5.00 -12.02
CA ARG A 149 0.76 -5.54 -10.69
C ARG A 149 2.23 -5.94 -10.61
N GLY A 150 2.87 -5.67 -9.49
CA GLY A 150 4.25 -6.05 -9.25
C GLY A 150 4.68 -5.74 -7.82
N TRP A 151 5.93 -6.03 -7.49
CA TRP A 151 6.48 -5.76 -6.16
C TRP A 151 7.56 -4.68 -6.17
N VAL A 152 7.69 -4.01 -5.03
CA VAL A 152 8.84 -3.18 -4.66
C VAL A 152 9.34 -3.61 -3.30
N ALA A 153 10.64 -3.52 -3.05
CA ALA A 153 11.24 -3.96 -1.79
C ALA A 153 12.03 -2.84 -1.12
N TYR A 154 12.11 -2.85 0.20
CA TYR A 154 12.73 -1.80 0.99
C TYR A 154 13.74 -2.41 1.96
N PRO A 155 15.04 -2.12 1.83
CA PRO A 155 16.04 -2.52 2.82
C PRO A 155 15.82 -1.71 4.11
N VAL A 156 15.58 -2.38 5.23
CA VAL A 156 15.27 -1.73 6.51
C VAL A 156 15.90 -2.44 7.69
N THR A 157 15.95 -1.75 8.83
CA THR A 157 16.29 -2.33 10.13
C THR A 157 15.02 -2.68 10.91
N TRP A 158 15.07 -3.66 11.80
CA TRP A 158 13.86 -4.18 12.47
C TRP A 158 13.05 -3.13 13.24
N ASP A 159 13.74 -2.15 13.83
CA ASP A 159 13.14 -1.06 14.59
C ASP A 159 12.31 -0.08 13.73
N THR A 160 12.45 -0.15 12.40
CA THR A 160 11.75 0.74 11.47
C THR A 160 10.54 0.08 10.78
N VAL A 161 10.34 -1.23 10.95
CA VAL A 161 9.27 -1.99 10.28
C VAL A 161 7.88 -1.70 10.88
N VAL A 162 7.78 -1.67 12.20
CA VAL A 162 6.51 -1.42 12.90
C VAL A 162 6.08 0.02 12.67
N GLY A 163 4.81 0.22 12.30
CA GLY A 163 4.27 1.55 11.99
C GLY A 163 4.77 2.15 10.67
N ALA A 164 5.44 1.38 9.81
CA ALA A 164 5.84 1.86 8.49
C ALA A 164 4.65 2.10 7.55
N GLU A 165 4.81 3.06 6.65
CA GLU A 165 3.79 3.49 5.69
C GLU A 165 4.36 3.50 4.27
N LEU A 166 3.54 3.18 3.28
CA LEU A 166 3.86 3.41 1.88
C LEU A 166 3.49 4.86 1.51
N VAL A 167 4.38 5.54 0.81
CA VAL A 167 4.17 6.89 0.29
C VAL A 167 4.20 6.84 -1.23
N MET A 168 3.04 7.03 -1.86
CA MET A 168 2.94 7.27 -3.30
C MET A 168 3.16 8.75 -3.57
N THR A 169 3.99 9.09 -4.55
CA THR A 169 4.34 10.47 -4.88
C THR A 169 3.83 10.86 -6.27
N ARG A 170 3.29 12.08 -6.37
CA ARG A 170 3.16 12.81 -7.63
C ARG A 170 4.41 13.68 -7.80
N PRO A 171 5.24 13.47 -8.83
CA PRO A 171 6.38 14.34 -9.11
C PRO A 171 5.94 15.70 -9.67
N ASP A 172 6.78 16.72 -9.53
CA ASP A 172 6.54 18.11 -9.99
C ASP A 172 6.85 18.34 -11.49
N ASN A 173 7.03 17.25 -12.24
CA ASN A 173 7.36 17.28 -13.67
C ASN A 173 6.14 16.98 -14.57
N ILE A 174 4.96 16.70 -13.99
CA ILE A 174 3.72 16.52 -14.74
C ILE A 174 3.13 17.90 -15.07
N THR A 175 2.72 18.09 -16.31
CA THR A 175 2.08 19.33 -16.78
C THR A 175 0.62 19.12 -17.11
N ASP A 176 -0.20 20.13 -16.85
CA ASP A 176 -1.61 20.16 -17.24
C ASP A 176 -1.81 20.47 -18.73
N GLU A 177 -3.06 20.66 -19.15
CA GLU A 177 -3.42 21.00 -20.55
C GLU A 177 -2.93 22.38 -21.00
N ASN A 178 -2.63 23.29 -20.06
CA ASN A 178 -2.10 24.61 -20.33
C ASN A 178 -0.57 24.63 -20.36
N GLY A 179 0.07 23.50 -20.02
CA GLY A 179 1.52 23.37 -19.89
C GLY A 179 2.05 23.82 -18.53
N ASP A 180 1.17 24.11 -17.56
CA ASP A 180 1.54 24.47 -16.21
C ASP A 180 1.92 23.22 -15.40
N LYS A 181 2.97 23.32 -14.59
CA LYS A 181 3.41 22.22 -13.73
C LYS A 181 2.41 21.98 -12.60
N LEU A 182 2.01 20.74 -12.42
CA LEU A 182 1.27 20.31 -11.25
C LEU A 182 2.19 20.30 -10.01
N PRO A 183 1.68 20.69 -8.83
CA PRO A 183 2.47 20.62 -7.60
C PRO A 183 2.76 19.16 -7.24
N ALA A 184 3.96 18.90 -6.75
CA ALA A 184 4.25 17.60 -6.14
C ALA A 184 3.34 17.35 -4.93
N GLU A 185 2.97 16.10 -4.73
CA GLU A 185 2.08 15.69 -3.64
C GLU A 185 2.42 14.28 -3.18
N GLN A 186 2.11 13.98 -1.92
CA GLN A 186 2.36 12.67 -1.31
C GLN A 186 1.04 12.09 -0.79
N PHE A 187 0.82 10.81 -1.08
CA PHE A 187 -0.34 10.05 -0.66
C PHE A 187 0.14 8.89 0.20
N VAL A 188 -0.28 8.88 1.46
CA VAL A 188 0.26 7.98 2.49
C VAL A 188 -0.74 6.88 2.78
N VAL A 189 -0.27 5.64 2.84
CA VAL A 189 -1.07 4.47 3.17
C VAL A 189 -0.34 3.65 4.24
N PRO A 190 -0.95 3.38 5.40
CA PRO A 190 -0.33 2.54 6.41
C PRO A 190 -0.19 1.09 5.91
N LEU A 191 0.95 0.45 6.19
CA LEU A 191 1.12 -0.98 5.91
C LEU A 191 0.39 -1.87 6.92
N GLY A 192 -0.13 -1.29 8.00
CA GLY A 192 -0.84 -1.99 9.06
C GLY A 192 0.06 -2.89 9.91
N LEU A 193 1.37 -2.66 9.93
CA LEU A 193 2.32 -3.47 10.70
C LEU A 193 2.30 -3.02 12.16
N GLU A 194 1.76 -3.88 13.04
CA GLU A 194 1.58 -3.68 14.49
C GLU A 194 2.39 -4.68 15.30
#